data_AF-A0A7X9CHX0-F1
#
_entry.id   AF-A0A7X9CHX0-F1
#
_cell.length_a   1.000
_cell.length_b   1.000
_cell.length_c   1.000
_cell.angle_alpha   90.00
_cell.angle_beta   90.00
_cell.angle_gamma   90.00
#
_symmetry.space_group_name_H-M   'P 1'
#
loop_
_entity.id
_entity.type
_entity.pdbx_description
1 polymer ?
#
loop_
_entity_poly.entity_id
_entity_poly.type
_entity_poly.pdbx_seq_one_letter_code
_entity_poly.pdbx_strand_id
1 'polypeptide(L)'
;LSYKPFRNHNFNLRAFYKHIFRMPTFNDLYYTDIGNIHLKPEFTHQYNLGIQYDKDYSSGLIRQWHLQADAYYNEVTDKIVAVPKGSGQYRWMMMNLGYVEIRGIDMAASMLSEPVKDLLLNIRMSYTYQKAQDFTPRPSEILQKTTWGGQIAYIPWHSGSVIASVDYKSWQLNYSFIYVGERYHSSANTPMEYEQPWYTNDMTIVKKLRYRSMDFRLSAEINNIFGQDYEVVLNYPMPGRNYKLALTVEL
;
A
#
# COMPACT_ATOMS: atom_id res chain seq x y z
N LEU A 1 -1.98 23.68 5.00
CA LEU A 1 -0.85 24.50 5.49
C LEU A 1 0.46 23.76 5.19
N SER A 2 1.46 24.47 4.69
CA SER A 2 2.84 23.97 4.57
C SER A 2 3.76 25.04 5.12
N TYR A 3 4.69 24.65 6.00
CA TYR A 3 5.60 25.57 6.67
C TYR A 3 7.01 25.02 6.67
N LYS A 4 7.97 25.85 6.25
CA LYS A 4 9.40 25.52 6.22
C LYS A 4 10.10 26.32 7.33
N PRO A 5 10.27 25.77 8.55
CA PRO A 5 10.83 26.52 9.68
C PRO A 5 12.31 26.91 9.49
N PHE A 6 13.07 26.15 8.70
CA PHE A 6 14.49 26.38 8.49
C PHE A 6 14.78 26.80 7.06
N ARG A 7 15.42 27.95 6.87
CA ARG A 7 15.75 28.46 5.53
C ARG A 7 16.80 27.61 4.80
N ASN A 8 17.76 27.07 5.56
CA ASN A 8 18.92 26.34 5.03
C ASN A 8 18.76 24.81 5.05
N HIS A 9 17.67 24.29 5.63
CA HIS A 9 17.37 22.86 5.63
C HIS A 9 16.06 22.64 4.89
N ASN A 10 15.98 21.60 4.05
CA ASN A 10 14.74 21.26 3.36
C ASN A 10 13.84 20.42 4.26
N PHE A 11 13.50 21.00 5.43
CA PHE A 11 12.56 20.43 6.38
C PHE A 11 11.23 21.18 6.27
N ASN A 12 10.17 20.45 5.96
CA ASN A 12 8.82 20.99 5.80
C ASN A 12 7.86 20.31 6.78
N LEU A 13 7.05 21.12 7.45
CA LEU A 13 5.89 20.70 8.21
C LEU A 13 4.66 20.89 7.34
N ARG A 14 3.80 19.89 7.26
CA ARG A 14 2.57 19.92 6.48
C ARG A 14 1.41 19.57 7.39
N ALA A 15 0.30 20.27 7.22
CA ALA A 15 -0.93 19.94 7.91
C ALA A 15 -2.10 20.26 7.01
N PHE A 16 -3.13 19.42 7.01
CA PHE A 16 -4.38 19.75 6.34
C PHE A 16 -5.59 19.20 7.06
N TYR A 17 -6.69 19.89 6.83
CA TYR A 17 -8.03 19.41 7.09
C TYR A 17 -8.79 19.42 5.75
N LYS A 18 -9.53 18.36 5.47
CA LYS A 18 -10.40 18.28 4.29
C LYS A 18 -11.74 17.67 4.68
N HIS A 19 -12.80 18.16 4.07
CA HIS A 19 -14.09 17.51 4.05
C HIS A 19 -14.41 17.15 2.60
N ILE A 20 -14.52 15.86 2.32
CA ILE A 20 -14.70 15.31 0.97
C ILE A 20 -15.83 14.30 0.96
N PHE A 21 -16.32 13.98 -0.24
CA PHE A 21 -17.30 12.91 -0.41
C PHE A 21 -16.92 12.03 -1.60
N ARG A 22 -17.39 10.78 -1.58
CA ARG A 22 -17.30 9.82 -2.68
C ARG A 22 -18.69 9.31 -3.01
N MET A 23 -19.13 9.54 -4.24
CA MET A 23 -20.34 8.90 -4.78
C MET A 23 -20.09 7.39 -4.99
N PRO A 24 -21.10 6.53 -4.79
CA PRO A 24 -21.04 5.15 -5.25
C PRO A 24 -20.78 5.09 -6.75
N THR A 25 -19.94 4.16 -7.19
CA THR A 25 -19.69 3.96 -8.62
C THR A 25 -20.85 3.20 -9.26
N PHE A 26 -20.94 3.24 -10.60
CA PHE A 26 -21.95 2.46 -11.34
C PHE A 26 -21.89 0.96 -11.00
N ASN A 27 -20.68 0.41 -10.83
CA ASN A 27 -20.51 -1.00 -10.45
C ASN A 27 -20.99 -1.27 -9.02
N ASP A 28 -20.76 -0.35 -8.08
CA ASP A 28 -21.24 -0.51 -6.71
C ASP A 28 -22.78 -0.61 -6.65
N LEU A 29 -23.47 0.12 -7.54
CA LEU A 29 -24.93 0.17 -7.59
C LEU A 29 -25.55 -0.97 -8.41
N TYR A 30 -24.96 -1.32 -9.55
CA TYR A 30 -25.64 -2.11 -10.60
C TYR A 30 -24.91 -3.36 -11.07
N TYR A 31 -23.72 -3.68 -10.54
CA TYR A 31 -23.05 -4.91 -10.99
C TYR A 31 -23.92 -6.13 -10.65
N THR A 32 -24.20 -6.93 -11.68
CA THR A 32 -25.13 -8.05 -11.63
C THR A 32 -24.82 -8.93 -10.41
N ASP A 33 -25.85 -9.31 -9.66
CA ASP A 33 -25.79 -10.19 -8.48
C ASP A 33 -25.15 -9.65 -7.18
N ILE A 34 -24.51 -8.48 -7.21
CA ILE A 34 -23.73 -7.94 -6.08
C ILE A 34 -23.91 -6.44 -5.80
N GLY A 35 -24.44 -5.68 -6.77
CA GLY A 35 -24.70 -4.26 -6.62
C GLY A 35 -25.79 -3.96 -5.59
N ASN A 36 -25.73 -2.76 -5.01
CA ASN A 36 -26.70 -2.29 -4.04
C ASN A 36 -27.18 -0.87 -4.39
N ILE A 37 -28.37 -0.77 -4.97
CA ILE A 37 -28.97 0.52 -5.40
C ILE A 37 -29.27 1.47 -4.23
N HIS A 38 -29.22 1.00 -2.99
CA HIS A 38 -29.47 1.81 -1.79
C HIS A 38 -28.19 2.38 -1.18
N LEU A 39 -27.04 2.24 -1.85
CA LEU A 39 -25.79 2.83 -1.37
C LEU A 39 -25.89 4.34 -1.30
N LYS A 40 -25.45 4.88 -0.17
CA LYS A 40 -25.30 6.31 0.04
C LYS A 40 -23.88 6.77 -0.29
N PRO A 41 -23.70 8.04 -0.68
CA PRO A 41 -22.37 8.64 -0.76
C PRO A 41 -21.65 8.57 0.59
N GLU A 42 -20.35 8.30 0.54
CA GLU A 42 -19.45 8.33 1.69
C GLU A 42 -18.98 9.76 1.92
N PHE A 43 -18.99 10.23 3.17
CA PHE A 43 -18.44 11.54 3.56
C PHE A 43 -17.24 11.33 4.49
N THR A 44 -16.18 12.12 4.29
CA THR A 44 -14.95 11.96 5.05
C THR A 44 -14.42 13.29 5.54
N HIS A 45 -14.22 13.39 6.85
CA HIS A 45 -13.36 14.40 7.47
C HIS A 45 -11.95 13.84 7.61
N GLN A 46 -10.97 14.48 6.97
CA GLN A 46 -9.58 14.06 6.98
C GLN A 46 -8.73 15.07 7.71
N TYR A 47 -7.98 14.61 8.70
CA TYR A 47 -6.98 15.38 9.42
C TYR A 47 -5.61 14.74 9.18
N ASN A 48 -4.63 15.55 8.83
CA ASN A 48 -3.28 15.08 8.57
C ASN A 48 -2.25 16.06 9.11
N LEU A 49 -1.21 15.51 9.72
CA LEU A 49 -0.01 16.22 10.15
C LEU A 49 1.20 15.42 9.69
N GLY A 50 2.08 16.08 8.95
CA GLY A 50 3.22 15.44 8.32
C GLY A 50 4.50 16.25 8.43
N ILE A 51 5.60 15.52 8.36
CA ILE A 51 6.95 16.06 8.26
C ILE A 51 7.60 15.51 7.00
N GLN A 52 8.39 16.34 6.35
CA GLN A 52 9.22 15.96 5.22
C GLN A 52 10.60 16.56 5.40
N TYR A 53 11.62 15.76 5.16
CA TYR A 53 13.01 16.16 5.23
C TYR A 53 13.77 15.68 4.01
N ASP A 54 14.31 16.62 3.27
CA ASP A 54 15.17 16.38 2.12
C ASP A 54 16.58 16.85 2.44
N LYS A 55 17.59 16.08 2.01
CA LYS A 55 18.96 16.53 2.06
C LYS A 55 19.78 15.97 0.92
N ASP A 56 20.34 16.89 0.16
CA ASP A 56 21.29 16.62 -0.91
C ASP A 56 22.71 16.88 -0.43
N TYR A 57 23.63 15.99 -0.78
CA TYR A 57 25.04 16.09 -0.45
C TYR A 57 25.85 16.23 -1.74
N SER A 58 26.64 17.30 -1.82
CA SER A 58 27.53 17.56 -2.96
C SER A 58 28.70 16.57 -3.04
N SER A 59 29.11 16.01 -1.91
CA SER A 59 30.26 15.09 -1.80
C SER A 59 30.00 14.02 -0.74
N GLY A 60 30.55 12.83 -0.95
CA GLY A 60 30.36 11.67 -0.08
C GLY A 60 29.69 10.51 -0.81
N LEU A 61 29.56 9.37 -0.12
CA LEU A 61 28.96 8.17 -0.68
C LEU A 61 27.46 8.37 -0.95
N ILE A 62 26.77 9.06 -0.05
CA ILE A 62 25.33 9.31 -0.17
C ILE A 62 25.12 10.64 -0.87
N ARG A 63 24.23 10.66 -1.87
CA ARG A 63 23.90 11.84 -2.68
C ARG A 63 22.63 12.52 -2.21
N GLN A 64 21.61 11.74 -1.87
CA GLN A 64 20.31 12.25 -1.48
C GLN A 64 19.68 11.39 -0.40
N TRP A 65 19.03 12.06 0.54
CA TRP A 65 18.06 11.49 1.46
C TRP A 65 16.74 12.22 1.33
N HIS A 66 15.67 11.44 1.32
CA HIS A 66 14.30 11.93 1.46
C HIS A 66 13.62 11.11 2.55
N LEU A 67 13.05 11.79 3.54
CA LEU A 67 12.30 11.19 4.62
C LEU A 67 10.96 11.90 4.73
N GLN A 68 9.90 11.12 4.87
CA GLN A 68 8.55 11.62 5.02
C GLN A 68 7.83 10.77 6.06
N ALA A 69 7.09 11.42 6.94
CA ALA A 69 6.19 10.76 7.86
C ALA A 69 4.92 11.58 8.01
N ASP A 70 3.77 10.94 7.88
CA ASP A 70 2.46 11.57 7.94
C ASP A 70 1.58 10.78 8.92
N ALA A 71 1.13 11.44 9.99
CA ALA A 71 0.12 10.93 10.89
C ALA A 71 -1.25 11.45 10.44
N TYR A 72 -2.24 10.58 10.40
CA TYR A 72 -3.58 10.94 9.94
C TYR A 72 -4.67 10.36 10.83
N TYR A 73 -5.80 11.06 10.82
CA TYR A 73 -7.06 10.65 11.41
C TYR A 73 -8.17 10.96 10.41
N ASN A 74 -9.00 9.99 10.10
CA ASN A 74 -10.12 10.13 9.19
C ASN A 74 -11.40 9.64 9.88
N GLU A 75 -12.42 10.48 9.84
CA GLU A 75 -13.78 10.15 10.26
C GLU A 75 -14.60 9.96 9.00
N VAL A 76 -15.17 8.78 8.81
CA VAL A 76 -15.86 8.40 7.57
C VAL A 76 -17.30 8.00 7.90
N THR A 77 -18.26 8.71 7.33
CA THR A 77 -19.69 8.40 7.43
C THR A 77 -20.16 7.68 6.17
N ASP A 78 -21.02 6.67 6.34
CA ASP A 78 -21.55 5.86 5.23
C ASP A 78 -20.44 5.26 4.34
N LYS A 79 -19.37 4.74 4.95
CA LYS A 79 -18.24 4.14 4.23
C LYS A 79 -18.69 2.97 3.36
N ILE A 80 -18.49 3.05 2.05
CA ILE A 80 -18.83 1.94 1.15
C ILE A 80 -17.71 0.89 1.20
N VAL A 81 -18.04 -0.31 1.66
CA VAL A 81 -17.15 -1.47 1.76
C VAL A 81 -17.72 -2.67 1.01
N ALA A 82 -16.82 -3.50 0.47
CA ALA A 82 -17.18 -4.79 -0.08
C ALA A 82 -17.10 -5.83 1.04
N VAL A 83 -18.18 -6.58 1.25
CA VAL A 83 -18.22 -7.68 2.23
C VAL A 83 -18.65 -8.99 1.55
N PRO A 84 -18.08 -10.14 1.90
CA PRO A 84 -18.53 -11.42 1.38
C PRO A 84 -19.99 -11.69 1.80
N LYS A 85 -20.81 -12.14 0.83
CA LYS A 85 -22.23 -12.45 1.01
C LYS A 85 -22.41 -13.95 1.25
N GLY A 86 -22.74 -14.34 2.49
CA GLY A 86 -23.00 -15.73 2.87
C GLY A 86 -21.75 -16.50 3.32
N SER A 87 -21.84 -17.83 3.38
CA SER A 87 -20.80 -18.71 3.90
C SER A 87 -19.63 -18.99 2.93
N GLY A 88 -19.66 -18.44 1.72
CA GLY A 88 -18.56 -18.58 0.77
C GLY A 88 -18.11 -17.24 0.19
N GLN A 89 -16.80 -17.10 -0.02
CA GLN A 89 -16.16 -15.86 -0.45
C GLN A 89 -16.27 -15.58 -1.96
N TYR A 90 -17.18 -16.26 -2.65
CA TYR A 90 -17.36 -16.19 -4.10
C TYR A 90 -18.33 -15.07 -4.55
N ARG A 91 -19.11 -14.47 -3.63
CA ARG A 91 -19.97 -13.31 -3.90
C ARG A 91 -19.68 -12.22 -2.88
N TRP A 92 -19.39 -11.02 -3.35
CA TRP A 92 -19.10 -9.85 -2.51
C TRP A 92 -20.16 -8.81 -2.74
N MET A 93 -20.81 -8.29 -1.70
CA MET A 93 -21.80 -7.22 -1.81
C MET A 93 -21.22 -5.90 -1.29
N MET A 94 -21.56 -4.80 -1.96
CA MET A 94 -21.26 -3.47 -1.46
C MET A 94 -22.30 -3.03 -0.42
N MET A 95 -21.83 -2.51 0.71
CA MET A 95 -22.68 -1.93 1.75
C MET A 95 -22.04 -0.69 2.38
N ASN A 96 -22.86 0.19 2.96
CA ASN A 96 -22.38 1.28 3.79
C ASN A 96 -22.15 0.78 5.24
N LEU A 97 -20.96 1.04 5.80
CA LEU A 97 -20.75 1.13 7.25
C LEU A 97 -21.11 2.55 7.68
N GLY A 98 -21.93 2.69 8.72
CA GLY A 98 -22.46 3.99 9.14
C GLY A 98 -21.38 4.95 9.62
N TYR A 99 -20.43 4.50 10.45
CA TYR A 99 -19.33 5.34 10.93
C TYR A 99 -18.04 4.54 11.12
N VAL A 100 -16.95 5.05 10.56
CA VAL A 100 -15.63 4.41 10.59
C VAL A 100 -14.59 5.44 10.97
N GLU A 101 -13.69 5.06 11.87
CA GLU A 101 -12.51 5.85 12.18
C GLU A 101 -11.26 5.17 11.65
N ILE A 102 -10.42 5.92 10.94
CA ILE A 102 -9.15 5.42 10.42
C ILE A 102 -8.05 6.30 10.95
N ARG A 103 -7.14 5.71 11.74
CA ARG A 103 -5.96 6.39 12.25
C ARG A 103 -4.71 5.64 11.86
N GLY A 104 -3.67 6.36 11.49
CA GLY A 104 -2.47 5.72 11.04
C GLY A 104 -1.27 6.65 10.92
N ILE A 105 -0.14 6.03 10.65
CA ILE A 105 1.12 6.69 10.36
C ILE A 105 1.65 6.06 9.09
N ASP A 106 1.87 6.90 8.08
CA ASP A 106 2.58 6.53 6.86
C ASP A 106 4.00 7.08 6.93
N MET A 107 4.98 6.24 6.61
CA MET A 107 6.40 6.60 6.55
C MET A 107 6.94 6.21 5.18
N ALA A 108 7.68 7.12 4.58
CA ALA A 108 8.43 6.87 3.36
C ALA A 108 9.86 7.38 3.53
N ALA A 109 10.82 6.58 3.11
CA ALA A 109 12.22 6.95 3.10
C ALA A 109 12.83 6.57 1.75
N SER A 110 13.69 7.42 1.21
CA SER A 110 14.53 7.06 0.09
C SER A 110 15.94 7.58 0.26
N MET A 111 16.88 6.80 -0.26
CA MET A 111 18.29 7.11 -0.26
C MET A 111 18.84 6.83 -1.66
N LEU A 112 19.53 7.82 -2.22
CA LEU A 112 20.36 7.66 -3.41
C LEU A 112 21.83 7.77 -3.00
N SER A 113 22.61 6.75 -3.33
CA SER A 113 24.02 6.65 -3.00
C SER A 113 24.81 6.30 -4.26
N GLU A 114 25.99 6.90 -4.39
CA GLU A 114 26.93 6.63 -5.47
C GLU A 114 28.33 6.42 -4.85
N PRO A 115 28.56 5.27 -4.20
CA PRO A 115 29.78 5.06 -3.43
C PRO A 115 31.04 4.96 -4.31
N VAL A 116 30.89 4.49 -5.55
CA VAL A 116 31.94 4.49 -6.57
C VAL A 116 31.34 4.93 -7.89
N LYS A 117 32.18 5.46 -8.79
CA LYS A 117 31.73 5.96 -10.09
C LYS A 117 30.93 4.90 -10.85
N ASP A 118 29.81 5.32 -11.44
CA ASP A 118 28.88 4.50 -12.21
C ASP A 118 28.10 3.44 -11.42
N LEU A 119 28.29 3.33 -10.09
CA LEU A 119 27.50 2.46 -9.21
C LEU A 119 26.48 3.29 -8.44
N LEU A 120 25.22 3.29 -8.90
CA LEU A 120 24.12 3.97 -8.25
C LEU A 120 23.31 2.96 -7.44
N LEU A 121 23.20 3.21 -6.15
CA LEU A 121 22.33 2.49 -5.22
C LEU A 121 21.13 3.38 -4.87
N ASN A 122 19.93 2.91 -5.17
CA ASN A 122 18.68 3.57 -4.80
C ASN A 122 17.88 2.64 -3.88
N ILE A 123 17.62 3.07 -2.67
CA ILE A 123 16.79 2.33 -1.71
C ILE A 123 15.57 3.18 -1.41
N ARG A 124 14.38 2.59 -1.56
CA ARG A 124 13.10 3.15 -1.15
C ARG A 124 12.45 2.23 -0.14
N MET A 125 11.91 2.81 0.92
CA MET A 125 11.18 2.09 1.96
C MET A 125 9.85 2.80 2.17
N SER A 126 8.78 2.03 2.29
CA SER A 126 7.47 2.50 2.75
C SER A 126 6.98 1.63 3.89
N TYR A 127 6.32 2.25 4.85
CA TYR A 127 5.69 1.57 5.97
C TYR A 127 4.44 2.31 6.37
N THR A 128 3.36 1.57 6.59
CA THR A 128 2.07 2.07 7.04
C THR A 128 1.66 1.29 8.27
N TYR A 129 1.39 2.02 9.34
CA TYR A 129 0.55 1.53 10.43
C TYR A 129 -0.85 2.10 10.26
N GLN A 130 -1.88 1.27 10.18
CA GLN A 130 -3.26 1.72 10.02
C GLN A 130 -4.23 0.92 10.89
N LYS A 131 -4.97 1.62 11.74
CA LYS A 131 -6.09 1.08 12.49
C LYS A 131 -7.38 1.65 11.93
N ALA A 132 -8.14 0.81 11.23
CA ALA A 132 -9.39 1.17 10.57
C ALA A 132 -10.54 0.44 11.26
N GLN A 133 -11.29 1.14 12.10
CA GLN A 133 -12.27 0.55 12.99
C GLN A 133 -13.70 0.94 12.63
N ASP A 134 -14.61 -0.02 12.69
CA ASP A 134 -16.04 0.16 12.45
C ASP A 134 -16.78 0.52 13.74
N PHE A 135 -17.33 1.72 13.80
CA PHE A 135 -18.13 2.24 14.90
C PHE A 135 -19.58 2.47 14.47
N THR A 136 -20.09 1.61 13.59
CA THR A 136 -21.49 1.68 13.16
C THR A 136 -22.42 1.12 14.24
N PRO A 137 -23.42 1.88 14.71
CA PRO A 137 -24.43 1.35 15.61
C PRO A 137 -25.22 0.21 14.96
N ARG A 138 -25.37 -0.90 15.69
CA ARG A 138 -26.09 -2.10 15.25
C ARG A 138 -27.39 -2.25 16.03
N PRO A 139 -28.52 -2.58 15.35
CA PRO A 139 -29.79 -2.82 16.04
C PRO A 139 -29.78 -4.06 16.94
N SER A 140 -28.98 -5.07 16.57
CA SER A 140 -28.82 -6.30 17.35
C SER A 140 -27.71 -6.10 18.39
N GLU A 141 -28.01 -6.36 19.65
CA GLU A 141 -27.04 -6.31 20.75
C GLU A 141 -25.85 -7.25 20.52
N ILE A 142 -26.11 -8.44 19.94
CA ILE A 142 -25.07 -9.41 19.61
C ILE A 142 -24.13 -8.80 18.55
N LEU A 143 -24.68 -8.28 17.45
CA LEU A 143 -23.88 -7.66 16.39
C LEU A 143 -23.14 -6.41 16.86
N GLN A 144 -23.77 -5.62 17.74
CA GLN A 144 -23.16 -4.47 18.37
C GLN A 144 -21.91 -4.92 19.15
N LYS A 145 -22.05 -5.94 20.00
CA LYS A 145 -20.94 -6.45 20.82
C LYS A 145 -19.82 -7.07 19.97
N THR A 146 -20.14 -7.70 18.84
CA THR A 146 -19.14 -8.41 18.03
C THR A 146 -18.42 -7.54 17.00
N THR A 147 -19.06 -6.49 16.47
CA THR A 147 -18.49 -5.70 15.36
C THR A 147 -18.06 -4.29 15.76
N TRP A 148 -18.59 -3.73 16.85
CA TRP A 148 -18.29 -2.37 17.27
C TRP A 148 -16.82 -2.20 17.70
N GLY A 149 -16.15 -1.23 17.11
CA GLY A 149 -14.72 -1.00 17.29
C GLY A 149 -13.84 -2.07 16.65
N GLY A 150 -14.43 -3.00 15.88
CA GLY A 150 -13.71 -4.04 15.17
C GLY A 150 -12.87 -3.48 14.02
N GLN A 151 -11.74 -4.12 13.72
CA GLN A 151 -10.93 -3.77 12.54
C GLN A 151 -11.67 -4.22 11.28
N ILE A 152 -11.76 -3.35 10.28
CA ILE A 152 -12.38 -3.68 9.00
C ILE A 152 -11.64 -4.84 8.33
N ALA A 153 -12.41 -5.77 7.76
CA ALA A 153 -11.89 -6.96 7.11
C ALA A 153 -10.85 -6.63 6.03
N TYR A 154 -9.81 -7.47 5.94
CA TYR A 154 -8.68 -7.41 5.02
C TYR A 154 -7.80 -6.14 5.10
N ILE A 155 -8.03 -5.25 6.08
CA ILE A 155 -7.14 -4.11 6.32
C ILE A 155 -6.08 -4.51 7.35
N PRO A 156 -4.79 -4.68 6.96
CA PRO A 156 -3.73 -5.04 7.89
C PRO A 156 -3.40 -3.85 8.80
N TRP A 157 -2.95 -4.14 10.03
CA TRP A 157 -2.43 -3.07 10.88
C TRP A 157 -1.08 -2.55 10.39
N HIS A 158 -0.27 -3.43 9.83
CA HIS A 158 1.08 -3.13 9.37
C HIS A 158 1.21 -3.52 7.90
N SER A 159 1.71 -2.63 7.06
CA SER A 159 2.12 -2.97 5.71
C SER A 159 3.34 -2.17 5.32
N GLY A 160 4.10 -2.64 4.35
CA GLY A 160 5.28 -1.93 3.91
C GLY A 160 5.97 -2.58 2.71
N SER A 161 6.93 -1.85 2.17
CA SER A 161 7.78 -2.37 1.10
C SER A 161 9.19 -1.82 1.20
N VAL A 162 10.15 -2.59 0.70
CA VAL A 162 11.52 -2.16 0.48
C VAL A 162 11.88 -2.44 -0.96
N ILE A 163 12.23 -1.40 -1.70
CA ILE A 163 12.67 -1.51 -3.09
C ILE A 163 14.12 -1.04 -3.15
N ALA A 164 15.02 -1.93 -3.53
CA ALA A 164 16.43 -1.62 -3.73
C ALA A 164 16.80 -1.80 -5.20
N SER A 165 17.46 -0.81 -5.77
CA SER A 165 17.97 -0.83 -7.14
C SER A 165 19.45 -0.54 -7.13
N VAL A 166 20.23 -1.37 -7.82
CA VAL A 166 21.66 -1.18 -8.07
C VAL A 166 21.86 -1.06 -9.56
N ASP A 167 22.22 0.12 -10.02
CA ASP A 167 22.64 0.36 -11.40
C ASP A 167 24.17 0.40 -11.45
N TYR A 168 24.77 -0.43 -12.31
CA TYR A 168 26.19 -0.40 -12.58
C TYR A 168 26.46 -0.45 -14.09
N LYS A 169 26.82 0.68 -14.67
CA LYS A 169 27.03 0.85 -16.12
C LYS A 169 25.81 0.39 -16.92
N SER A 170 25.91 -0.78 -17.56
CA SER A 170 24.84 -1.37 -18.38
C SER A 170 23.99 -2.41 -17.63
N TRP A 171 24.36 -2.74 -16.40
CA TRP A 171 23.62 -3.67 -15.56
C TRP A 171 22.73 -2.92 -14.60
N GLN A 172 21.56 -3.48 -14.34
CA GLN A 172 20.66 -3.01 -13.29
C GLN A 172 20.10 -4.23 -12.56
N LEU A 173 20.21 -4.23 -11.24
CA LEU A 173 19.62 -5.22 -10.37
C LEU A 173 18.54 -4.51 -9.54
N ASN A 174 17.33 -5.06 -9.53
CA ASN A 174 16.25 -4.59 -8.69
C ASN A 174 15.84 -5.71 -7.74
N TYR A 175 15.53 -5.34 -6.51
CA TYR A 175 14.98 -6.20 -5.49
C TYR A 175 13.78 -5.49 -4.86
N SER A 176 12.68 -6.22 -4.71
CA SER A 176 11.45 -5.75 -4.09
C SER A 176 11.05 -6.71 -2.98
N PHE A 177 10.86 -6.17 -1.79
CA PHE A 177 10.26 -6.87 -0.66
C PHE A 177 8.93 -6.20 -0.36
N ILE A 178 7.85 -6.97 -0.30
CA ILE A 178 6.53 -6.50 0.08
C ILE A 178 6.10 -7.27 1.32
N TYR A 179 5.54 -6.57 2.30
CA TYR A 179 5.01 -7.16 3.52
C TYR A 179 3.60 -6.66 3.79
N VAL A 180 2.70 -7.61 4.07
CA VAL A 180 1.35 -7.35 4.54
C VAL A 180 1.19 -8.10 5.85
N GLY A 181 0.93 -7.32 6.91
CA GLY A 181 0.76 -7.81 8.26
C GLY A 181 -0.50 -8.62 8.46
N GLU A 182 -0.66 -9.02 9.70
CA GLU A 182 -1.84 -9.71 10.17
C GLU A 182 -3.10 -8.86 9.98
N ARG A 183 -4.21 -9.55 9.74
CA ARG A 183 -5.52 -8.95 9.48
C ARG A 183 -6.61 -9.94 9.84
N TYR A 184 -7.86 -9.49 9.79
CA TYR A 184 -9.01 -10.38 9.87
C TYR A 184 -9.69 -10.44 8.51
N HIS A 185 -10.23 -11.59 8.10
CA HIS A 185 -11.03 -11.68 6.89
C HIS A 185 -12.52 -11.35 7.09
N SER A 186 -12.93 -11.03 8.32
CA SER A 186 -14.30 -10.75 8.72
C SER A 186 -14.36 -9.62 9.76
N SER A 187 -15.53 -8.96 9.85
CA SER A 187 -15.76 -7.81 10.74
C SER A 187 -16.03 -8.19 12.21
N ALA A 188 -16.13 -9.49 12.52
CA ALA A 188 -16.29 -9.95 13.91
C ALA A 188 -14.95 -10.10 14.65
N ASN A 189 -13.83 -10.07 13.93
CA ASN A 189 -12.46 -10.09 14.47
C ASN A 189 -12.19 -11.20 15.49
N THR A 190 -12.78 -12.38 15.27
CA THR A 190 -12.56 -13.55 16.13
C THR A 190 -11.22 -14.23 15.81
N PRO A 191 -10.63 -14.99 16.74
CA PRO A 191 -9.37 -15.71 16.48
C PRO A 191 -9.44 -16.69 15.29
N MET A 192 -10.63 -17.21 14.96
CA MET A 192 -10.83 -18.09 13.79
C MET A 192 -10.77 -17.33 12.47
N GLU A 193 -10.97 -16.02 12.51
CA GLU A 193 -10.98 -15.15 11.32
C GLU A 193 -9.63 -14.47 11.08
N TYR A 194 -8.63 -14.81 11.90
CA TYR A 194 -7.29 -14.25 11.84
C TYR A 194 -6.54 -14.78 10.62
N GLU A 195 -6.02 -13.86 9.82
CA GLU A 195 -5.16 -14.12 8.68
C GLU A 195 -3.71 -13.83 9.04
N GLN A 196 -2.84 -14.80 8.78
CA GLN A 196 -1.41 -14.64 9.00
C GLN A 196 -0.82 -13.57 8.05
N PRO A 197 0.24 -12.88 8.49
CA PRO A 197 1.02 -12.03 7.61
C PRO A 197 1.59 -12.81 6.43
N TRP A 198 1.79 -12.12 5.31
CA TRP A 198 2.53 -12.65 4.18
C TRP A 198 3.53 -11.63 3.64
N TYR A 199 4.51 -12.13 2.90
CA TYR A 199 5.49 -11.30 2.24
C TYR A 199 5.95 -11.92 0.93
N THR A 200 6.50 -11.10 0.04
CA THR A 200 7.10 -11.58 -1.20
C THR A 200 8.45 -10.94 -1.40
N ASN A 201 9.31 -11.66 -2.11
CA ASN A 201 10.65 -11.23 -2.46
C ASN A 201 10.81 -11.43 -3.95
N ASP A 202 10.97 -10.33 -4.66
CA ASP A 202 11.06 -10.32 -6.12
C ASP A 202 12.40 -9.73 -6.53
N MET A 203 13.01 -10.28 -7.58
CA MET A 203 14.29 -9.80 -8.08
C MET A 203 14.26 -9.75 -9.59
N THR A 204 14.84 -8.69 -10.13
CA THR A 204 14.97 -8.48 -11.57
C THR A 204 16.40 -8.09 -11.90
N ILE A 205 17.02 -8.80 -12.83
CA ILE A 205 18.27 -8.38 -13.45
C ILE A 205 18.00 -7.91 -14.87
N VAL A 206 18.59 -6.77 -15.20
CA VAL A 206 18.43 -6.11 -16.49
C VAL A 206 19.81 -5.83 -17.08
N LYS A 207 19.95 -6.12 -18.37
CA LYS A 207 21.11 -5.76 -19.17
C LYS A 207 20.69 -4.81 -20.29
N LYS A 208 21.24 -3.60 -20.27
CA LYS A 208 21.10 -2.59 -21.32
C LYS A 208 22.24 -2.79 -22.33
N LEU A 209 21.91 -2.93 -23.61
CA LEU A 209 22.88 -3.14 -24.70
C LEU A 209 22.57 -2.13 -25.79
N ARG A 210 23.61 -1.47 -26.30
CA ARG A 210 23.47 -0.60 -27.47
C ARG A 210 24.12 -1.26 -28.66
N TYR A 211 23.37 -1.44 -29.75
CA TYR A 211 23.88 -1.96 -31.01
C TYR A 211 23.42 -1.06 -32.16
N ARG A 212 24.39 -0.41 -32.81
CA ARG A 212 24.15 0.64 -33.82
C ARG A 212 23.31 1.78 -33.22
N SER A 213 22.21 2.14 -33.87
CA SER A 213 21.25 3.16 -33.43
C SER A 213 20.12 2.59 -32.56
N MET A 214 20.17 1.31 -32.21
CA MET A 214 19.12 0.64 -31.44
C MET A 214 19.59 0.36 -30.01
N ASP A 215 18.70 0.58 -29.06
CA ASP A 215 18.91 0.21 -27.66
C ASP A 215 18.06 -1.01 -27.31
N PHE A 216 18.70 -2.00 -26.71
CA PHE A 216 18.11 -3.26 -26.29
C PHE A 216 18.13 -3.35 -24.77
N ARG A 217 17.04 -3.83 -24.20
CA ARG A 217 16.92 -4.13 -22.78
C ARG A 217 16.47 -5.57 -22.60
N LEU A 218 17.39 -6.41 -22.11
CA LEU A 218 17.09 -7.78 -21.71
C LEU A 218 16.80 -7.80 -20.21
N SER A 219 15.66 -8.36 -19.81
CA SER A 219 15.23 -8.46 -18.42
C SER A 219 14.93 -9.90 -18.07
N ALA A 220 15.47 -10.36 -16.94
CA ALA A 220 15.11 -11.62 -16.30
C ALA A 220 14.61 -11.33 -14.89
N GLU A 221 13.41 -11.81 -14.60
CA GLU A 221 12.67 -11.54 -13.38
C GLU A 221 12.28 -12.85 -12.72
N ILE A 222 12.44 -12.91 -11.41
CA ILE A 222 11.98 -13.98 -10.53
C ILE A 222 11.12 -13.35 -9.45
N ASN A 223 9.82 -13.65 -9.50
CA ASN A 223 8.88 -13.21 -8.47
C ASN A 223 8.72 -14.32 -7.45
N ASN A 224 8.55 -13.93 -6.19
CA ASN A 224 8.44 -14.83 -5.05
C ASN A 224 9.62 -15.83 -5.01
N ILE A 225 10.84 -15.30 -4.94
CA ILE A 225 12.11 -16.05 -4.97
C ILE A 225 12.12 -17.17 -3.94
N PHE A 226 11.54 -16.95 -2.76
CA PHE A 226 11.49 -17.97 -1.72
C PHE A 226 10.33 -18.96 -1.86
N GLY A 227 9.43 -18.75 -2.82
CA GLY A 227 8.29 -19.63 -3.07
C GLY A 227 7.33 -19.68 -1.89
N GLN A 228 7.09 -18.55 -1.23
CA GLN A 228 6.12 -18.45 -0.15
C GLN A 228 4.71 -18.66 -0.70
N ASP A 229 3.99 -19.62 -0.14
CA ASP A 229 2.56 -19.76 -0.37
C ASP A 229 1.83 -18.68 0.44
N TYR A 230 0.98 -17.90 -0.23
CA TYR A 230 0.22 -16.84 0.42
C TYR A 230 -1.13 -16.60 -0.25
N GLU A 231 -2.04 -16.07 0.54
CA GLU A 231 -3.39 -15.71 0.12
C GLU A 231 -3.64 -14.24 0.48
N VAL A 232 -4.06 -13.45 -0.51
CA VAL A 232 -4.49 -12.07 -0.27
C VAL A 232 -5.92 -12.06 0.27
N VAL A 233 -6.75 -12.92 -0.29
CA VAL A 233 -8.12 -13.22 0.13
C VAL A 233 -8.18 -14.71 0.44
N LEU A 234 -8.82 -15.07 1.54
CA LEU A 234 -8.93 -16.47 1.97
C LEU A 234 -9.47 -17.37 0.85
N ASN A 235 -8.88 -18.56 0.71
CA ASN A 235 -9.15 -19.51 -0.38
C ASN A 235 -8.83 -18.99 -1.80
N TYR A 236 -8.01 -17.93 -1.91
CA TYR A 236 -7.50 -17.43 -3.19
C TYR A 236 -5.96 -17.46 -3.18
N PRO A 237 -5.36 -18.62 -3.49
CA PRO A 237 -3.91 -18.78 -3.51
C PRO A 237 -3.28 -17.97 -4.63
N MET A 238 -2.26 -17.21 -4.29
CA MET A 238 -1.49 -16.44 -5.25
C MET A 238 -0.44 -17.31 -5.95
N PRO A 239 0.03 -16.91 -7.14
CA PRO A 239 1.10 -17.63 -7.82
C PRO A 239 2.34 -17.76 -6.92
N GLY A 240 2.87 -18.98 -6.84
CA GLY A 240 4.16 -19.24 -6.21
C GLY A 240 5.32 -18.62 -6.99
N ARG A 241 6.50 -19.21 -6.88
CA ARG A 241 7.68 -18.75 -7.61
C ARG A 241 7.43 -18.76 -9.13
N ASN A 242 7.57 -17.61 -9.77
CA ASN A 242 7.39 -17.48 -11.21
C ASN A 242 8.55 -16.70 -11.85
N TYR A 243 8.78 -16.98 -13.13
CA TYR A 243 9.90 -16.44 -13.89
C TYR A 243 9.39 -15.73 -15.13
N LYS A 244 10.00 -14.60 -15.45
CA LYS A 244 9.67 -13.83 -16.66
C LYS A 244 10.93 -13.39 -17.36
N LEU A 245 10.95 -13.57 -18.68
CA LEU A 245 11.99 -13.07 -19.58
C LEU A 245 11.35 -12.05 -20.53
N ALA A 246 11.99 -10.91 -20.69
CA ALA A 246 11.52 -9.86 -21.59
C ALA A 246 12.69 -9.25 -22.38
N LEU A 247 12.44 -8.99 -23.66
CA LEU A 247 13.32 -8.20 -24.52
C LEU A 247 12.54 -6.97 -24.99
N THR A 248 13.08 -5.80 -24.71
CA THR A 248 12.55 -4.52 -25.23
C THR A 248 13.56 -3.95 -26.21
N VAL A 249 13.06 -3.46 -27.35
CA VAL A 249 13.86 -2.81 -28.40
C VAL A 249 13.32 -1.40 -28.56
N GLU A 250 14.18 -0.40 -28.40
CA GLU A 250 13.90 1.01 -28.68
C GLU A 250 14.60 1.39 -30.00
N LEU A 251 13.81 1.86 -30.97
CA LEU A 251 14.21 2.16 -32.36
C LEU A 251 14.56 3.63 -32.55
#